data_AF-A0A839MXS0-F1
#
_entry.id   AF-A0A839MXS0-F1
#
_cell.length_a   1.000
_cell.length_b   1.000
_cell.length_c   1.000
_cell.angle_alpha   90.00
_cell.angle_beta   90.00
_cell.angle_gamma   90.00
#
_symmetry.space_group_name_H-M   'P 1'
#
loop_
_entity.id
_entity.type
_entity.pdbx_description
1 polymer ?
#
loop_
_entity_poly.entity_id
_entity_poly.type
_entity_poly.pdbx_seq_one_letter_code
_entity_poly.pdbx_strand_id
1 'polypeptide(L)'
;MSTSAGLTTILDGSRAHVVDLLGPRPAGRVRQGIVLLQAFDELTGHPVRGRLTVTTDAYGLTGGTAADGVGGLVGTPSRAFPDLAGSARTLDVRVDVPGYLPWTGTVTLPAQPGFPDTFNGVALGRINLHRVPVTLEVHTFKLDAQGGTVAVGGADVNITGVWRTTADLTQPAAPPQLLAMPLGATQAWPLGTGIDSVSLVPVAEPPRLLAASTAPGDRTISVSRAGALAPGDLVGLDLADPDRRGYLTVQSLSATGDQDSPVQLTLAGPVRIAHAAGVGVRRVTAPAPAPADTTTTDPVSVGDPTVFVGTTAPFASVELVRAAGAGITDEYLDSHLYRATSTADGTARLPPISRVAAVEISAGHGGLTATVRVTPDYQTPVNTVGLTLR
;
A
#
# COMPACT_ATOMS: atom_id res chain seq x y z
N MET A 1 -20.88 59.70 1.71
CA MET A 1 -20.92 59.06 0.38
C MET A 1 -19.48 58.72 0.01
N SER A 2 -19.08 57.45 0.15
CA SER A 2 -17.76 56.99 -0.28
C SER A 2 -17.85 56.66 -1.76
N THR A 3 -17.18 57.42 -2.60
CA THR A 3 -17.03 57.11 -4.03
C THR A 3 -16.17 55.84 -4.13
N SER A 4 -16.69 54.77 -4.72
CA SER A 4 -15.94 53.52 -4.93
C SER A 4 -14.85 53.74 -5.97
N ALA A 5 -13.72 54.30 -5.54
CA ALA A 5 -12.50 54.33 -6.32
C ALA A 5 -12.08 52.87 -6.55
N GLY A 6 -12.22 52.36 -7.78
CA GLY A 6 -11.84 50.99 -8.13
C GLY A 6 -12.68 50.32 -9.20
N LEU A 7 -13.95 50.69 -9.35
CA LEU A 7 -14.81 50.12 -10.40
C LEU A 7 -14.48 50.73 -11.77
N THR A 8 -14.11 49.88 -12.73
CA THR A 8 -14.01 50.24 -14.14
C THR A 8 -14.92 49.34 -14.97
N THR A 9 -15.37 49.80 -16.13
CA THR A 9 -16.08 48.94 -17.09
C THR A 9 -15.13 48.58 -18.22
N ILE A 10 -14.86 47.28 -18.37
CA ILE A 10 -14.09 46.74 -19.49
C ILE A 10 -15.07 46.20 -20.52
N LEU A 11 -14.90 46.60 -21.78
CA LEU A 11 -15.65 46.05 -22.90
C LEU A 11 -14.86 44.89 -23.51
N ASP A 12 -15.45 43.69 -23.52
CA ASP A 12 -14.92 42.51 -24.20
C ASP A 12 -15.90 42.13 -25.33
N GLY A 13 -15.54 42.49 -26.57
CA GLY A 13 -16.47 42.44 -27.70
C GLY A 13 -17.71 43.30 -27.46
N SER A 14 -18.90 42.69 -27.49
CA SER A 14 -20.18 43.35 -27.23
C SER A 14 -20.64 43.26 -25.76
N ARG A 15 -19.79 42.79 -24.84
CA ARG A 15 -20.14 42.61 -23.42
C ARG A 15 -19.41 43.62 -22.55
N ALA A 16 -20.17 44.31 -21.70
CA ALA A 16 -19.64 45.20 -20.68
C ALA A 16 -19.45 44.43 -19.36
N HIS A 17 -18.24 44.47 -18.83
CA HIS A 17 -17.86 43.87 -17.56
C HIS A 17 -17.49 44.97 -16.58
N VAL A 18 -18.27 45.11 -15.49
CA VAL A 18 -17.86 45.96 -14.37
C VAL A 18 -16.86 45.18 -13.54
N VAL A 19 -15.64 45.70 -13.44
CA VAL A 19 -14.53 45.08 -12.72
C VAL A 19 -14.09 46.02 -11.61
N ASP A 20 -14.08 45.50 -10.39
CA ASP A 20 -13.42 46.18 -9.27
C ASP A 20 -11.93 45.87 -9.30
N LEU A 21 -11.11 46.86 -9.65
CA LEU A 21 -9.67 46.75 -9.72
C LEU A 21 -9.01 46.87 -8.34
N LEU A 22 -9.69 47.49 -7.37
CA LEU A 22 -9.12 47.81 -6.05
C LEU A 22 -9.82 47.05 -4.90
N GLY A 23 -11.00 46.50 -5.13
CA GLY A 23 -11.72 45.65 -4.18
C GLY A 23 -11.02 44.32 -3.90
N PRO A 24 -11.29 43.71 -2.74
CA PRO A 24 -10.74 42.40 -2.40
C PRO A 24 -11.18 41.37 -3.43
N ARG A 25 -10.24 40.60 -3.95
CA ARG A 25 -10.56 39.51 -4.87
C ARG A 25 -11.29 38.40 -4.10
N PRO A 26 -12.38 37.83 -4.65
CA PRO A 26 -13.03 36.64 -4.09
C PRO A 26 -11.99 35.56 -3.80
N ALA A 27 -12.02 34.97 -2.60
CA ALA A 27 -11.00 34.02 -2.17
C ALA A 27 -10.86 32.85 -3.17
N GLY A 28 -11.99 32.34 -3.68
CA GLY A 28 -12.01 31.28 -4.68
C GLY A 28 -11.37 31.66 -6.02
N ARG A 29 -11.12 32.95 -6.30
CA ARG A 29 -10.44 33.44 -7.52
C ARG A 29 -8.95 33.69 -7.32
N VAL A 30 -8.44 33.56 -6.10
CA VAL A 30 -7.01 33.69 -5.78
C VAL A 30 -6.35 32.31 -5.83
N ARG A 31 -5.10 32.24 -6.32
CA ARG A 31 -4.31 31.01 -6.26
C ARG A 31 -3.90 30.79 -4.79
N GLN A 32 -4.31 29.67 -4.21
CA GLN A 32 -4.07 29.37 -2.80
C GLN A 32 -3.99 27.86 -2.52
N GLY A 33 -3.63 27.50 -1.29
CA GLY A 33 -3.66 26.11 -0.83
C GLY A 33 -5.10 25.60 -0.72
N ILE A 34 -5.36 24.45 -1.35
CA ILE A 34 -6.66 23.79 -1.38
C ILE A 34 -6.64 22.57 -0.47
N VAL A 35 -5.55 21.80 -0.50
CA VAL A 35 -5.27 20.72 0.44
C VAL A 35 -3.92 21.01 1.08
N LEU A 36 -3.82 20.88 2.40
CA LEU A 36 -2.57 21.00 3.17
C LEU A 36 -2.34 19.74 4.00
N LEU A 37 -1.11 19.23 4.01
CA LEU A 37 -0.69 18.06 4.77
C LEU A 37 0.72 18.25 5.31
N GLN A 38 1.08 17.44 6.31
CA GLN A 38 2.44 17.30 6.78
C GLN A 38 2.81 15.82 6.90
N ALA A 39 3.85 15.42 6.19
CA ALA A 39 4.36 14.05 6.17
C ALA A 39 5.35 13.79 7.32
N PHE A 40 5.12 12.69 8.03
CA PHE A 40 5.96 12.20 9.13
C PHE A 40 6.47 10.80 8.82
N ASP A 41 7.70 10.51 9.19
CA ASP A 41 8.24 9.16 9.18
C ASP A 41 7.64 8.38 10.36
N GLU A 42 6.93 7.27 10.07
CA GLU A 42 6.23 6.51 11.10
C GLU A 42 7.17 5.98 12.20
N LEU A 43 8.43 5.66 11.84
CA LEU A 43 9.37 5.02 12.75
C LEU A 43 9.94 6.00 13.76
N THR A 44 10.22 7.23 13.31
CA THR A 44 10.90 8.24 14.12
C THR A 44 9.94 9.26 14.72
N GLY A 45 8.74 9.40 14.16
CA GLY A 45 7.78 10.45 14.53
C GLY A 45 8.25 11.85 14.15
N HIS A 46 9.30 11.99 13.34
CA HIS A 46 9.80 13.27 12.86
C HIS A 46 9.25 13.63 11.48
N PRO A 47 9.13 14.93 11.14
CA PRO A 47 8.76 15.34 9.80
C PRO A 47 9.76 14.85 8.76
N VAL A 48 9.27 14.42 7.60
CA VAL A 48 10.12 13.88 6.53
C VAL A 48 10.96 14.99 5.91
N ARG A 49 12.29 14.81 5.94
CA ARG A 49 13.26 15.71 5.31
C ARG A 49 13.55 15.24 3.89
N GLY A 50 12.60 15.47 2.99
CA GLY A 50 12.71 15.07 1.58
C GLY A 50 11.82 15.93 0.70
N ARG A 51 12.09 15.91 -0.61
CA ARG A 51 11.18 16.56 -1.57
C ARG A 51 9.93 15.72 -1.70
N LEU A 52 8.79 16.27 -1.28
CA LEU A 52 7.49 15.67 -1.52
C LEU A 52 7.08 15.87 -2.99
N THR A 53 6.39 14.90 -3.56
CA THR A 53 5.67 15.06 -4.82
C THR A 53 4.20 14.80 -4.54
N VAL A 54 3.40 15.86 -4.53
CA VAL A 54 1.96 15.78 -4.29
C VAL A 54 1.23 15.86 -5.63
N THR A 55 0.39 14.89 -5.92
CA THR A 55 -0.32 14.77 -7.21
C THR A 55 -1.80 14.49 -6.98
N THR A 56 -2.60 14.83 -7.98
CA THR A 56 -4.04 14.60 -8.05
C THR A 56 -4.45 14.54 -9.52
N ASP A 57 -5.55 13.88 -9.82
CA ASP A 57 -6.17 13.84 -11.14
C ASP A 57 -7.05 15.07 -11.42
N ALA A 58 -7.40 15.83 -10.39
CA ALA A 58 -8.23 17.02 -10.51
C ALA A 58 -7.54 18.14 -11.32
N TYR A 59 -8.17 18.51 -12.44
CA TYR A 59 -7.68 19.53 -13.35
C TYR A 59 -7.52 20.91 -12.68
N GLY A 60 -6.45 21.62 -13.02
CA GLY A 60 -6.18 22.97 -12.52
C GLY A 60 -5.56 23.02 -11.12
N LEU A 61 -5.23 21.86 -10.53
CA LEU A 61 -4.46 21.75 -9.31
C LEU A 61 -3.01 21.34 -9.60
N THR A 62 -2.10 21.81 -8.75
CA THR A 62 -0.68 21.50 -8.82
C THR A 62 -0.15 21.17 -7.43
N GLY A 63 0.77 20.22 -7.34
CA GLY A 63 1.46 19.92 -6.08
C GLY A 63 2.34 21.08 -5.63
N GLY A 64 2.32 21.37 -4.33
CA GLY A 64 3.21 22.31 -3.66
C GLY A 64 3.89 21.64 -2.46
N THR A 65 5.13 22.06 -2.18
CA THR A 65 5.91 21.58 -1.03
C THR A 65 6.62 22.71 -0.34
N ALA A 66 6.80 22.57 0.97
CA ALA A 66 7.60 23.45 1.81
C ALA A 66 8.57 22.60 2.66
N ALA A 67 9.27 23.24 3.59
CA ALA A 67 10.16 22.57 4.53
C ALA A 67 9.39 21.64 5.49
N ASP A 68 10.12 20.77 6.18
CA ASP A 68 9.62 19.94 7.29
C ASP A 68 8.39 19.08 6.93
N GLY A 69 8.45 18.44 5.77
CA GLY A 69 7.42 17.51 5.29
C GLY A 69 6.09 18.17 4.93
N VAL A 70 6.02 19.50 4.90
CA VAL A 70 4.77 20.21 4.55
C VAL A 70 4.56 20.16 3.05
N GLY A 71 3.35 19.78 2.64
CA GLY A 71 2.97 19.71 1.24
C GLY A 71 1.47 19.93 1.04
N GLY A 72 1.03 19.88 -0.21
CA GLY A 72 -0.38 20.05 -0.51
C GLY A 72 -0.68 20.25 -1.99
N LEU A 73 -1.94 20.57 -2.26
CA LEU A 73 -2.43 20.96 -3.58
C LEU A 73 -2.72 22.45 -3.60
N VAL A 74 -2.22 23.14 -4.63
CA VAL A 74 -2.36 24.57 -4.84
C VAL A 74 -3.02 24.81 -6.20
N GLY A 75 -3.97 25.74 -6.25
CA GLY A 75 -4.68 26.09 -7.47
C GLY A 75 -5.59 27.29 -7.27
N THR A 76 -6.40 27.59 -8.28
CA THR A 76 -7.48 28.58 -8.16
C THR A 76 -8.79 27.83 -7.95
N PRO A 77 -9.40 27.86 -6.75
CA PRO A 77 -10.56 27.03 -6.42
C PRO A 77 -11.72 27.15 -7.42
N SER A 78 -12.06 28.36 -7.88
CA SER A 78 -13.13 28.60 -8.86
C SER A 78 -12.90 28.00 -10.25
N ARG A 79 -11.64 27.68 -10.59
CA ARG A 79 -11.31 26.96 -11.83
C ARG A 79 -11.37 25.45 -11.63
N ALA A 80 -10.92 24.97 -10.48
CA ALA A 80 -10.92 23.54 -10.17
C ALA A 80 -12.32 23.02 -9.79
N PHE A 81 -13.14 23.85 -9.12
CA PHE A 81 -14.44 23.48 -8.55
C PHE A 81 -15.47 24.60 -8.79
N PRO A 82 -15.93 24.82 -10.04
CA PRO A 82 -16.82 25.94 -10.36
C PRO A 82 -18.16 25.92 -9.63
N ASP A 83 -18.62 24.76 -9.15
CA ASP A 83 -19.91 24.54 -8.48
C ASP A 83 -19.79 24.18 -6.99
N LEU A 84 -18.66 24.48 -6.35
CA LEU A 84 -18.42 24.16 -4.94
C LEU A 84 -19.45 24.80 -3.99
N ALA A 85 -20.18 25.82 -4.44
CA ALA A 85 -21.28 26.43 -3.67
C ALA A 85 -22.43 25.46 -3.41
N GLY A 86 -22.74 24.57 -4.35
CA GLY A 86 -23.90 23.67 -4.29
C GLY A 86 -23.54 22.22 -4.01
N SER A 87 -22.31 21.80 -4.31
CA SER A 87 -21.92 20.39 -4.32
C SER A 87 -20.58 20.18 -3.63
N ALA A 88 -20.51 19.16 -2.76
CA ALA A 88 -19.25 18.67 -2.24
C ALA A 88 -18.42 18.00 -3.35
N ARG A 89 -17.10 18.01 -3.21
CA ARG A 89 -16.16 17.44 -4.18
C ARG A 89 -15.19 16.50 -3.48
N THR A 90 -14.83 15.40 -4.12
CA THR A 90 -13.79 14.49 -3.65
C THR A 90 -12.54 14.66 -4.51
N LEU A 91 -11.38 14.52 -3.89
CA LEU A 91 -10.07 14.58 -4.53
C LEU A 91 -9.26 13.37 -4.12
N ASP A 92 -8.69 12.67 -5.09
CA ASP A 92 -7.65 11.70 -4.80
C ASP A 92 -6.30 12.41 -4.74
N VAL A 93 -5.61 12.22 -3.62
CA VAL A 93 -4.32 12.83 -3.33
C VAL A 93 -3.30 11.72 -3.21
N ARG A 94 -2.23 11.81 -4.00
CA ARG A 94 -1.06 10.93 -3.89
C ARG A 94 0.15 11.73 -3.46
N VAL A 95 0.83 11.27 -2.43
CA VAL A 95 2.09 11.83 -1.92
C VAL A 95 3.19 10.79 -2.13
N ASP A 96 4.21 11.19 -2.88
CA ASP A 96 5.38 10.36 -3.19
C ASP A 96 6.63 11.01 -2.59
N VAL A 97 7.42 10.24 -1.86
CA VAL A 97 8.70 10.68 -1.26
C VAL A 97 9.73 9.57 -1.44
N PRO A 98 10.92 9.85 -1.99
CA PRO A 98 11.97 8.83 -2.14
C PRO A 98 12.29 8.13 -0.82
N GLY A 99 12.34 6.79 -0.84
CA GLY A 99 12.58 5.95 0.34
C GLY A 99 11.31 5.61 1.14
N TYR A 100 10.14 6.10 0.74
CA TYR A 100 8.86 5.78 1.35
C TYR A 100 7.90 5.14 0.35
N LEU A 101 6.97 4.33 0.85
CA LEU A 101 5.83 3.86 0.08
C LEU A 101 4.93 5.07 -0.26
N PRO A 102 4.37 5.14 -1.47
CA PRO A 102 3.44 6.19 -1.85
C PRO A 102 2.22 6.19 -0.93
N TRP A 103 1.88 7.36 -0.39
CA TRP A 103 0.64 7.54 0.34
C TRP A 103 -0.47 7.98 -0.61
N THR A 104 -1.64 7.36 -0.50
CA THR A 104 -2.84 7.74 -1.26
C THR A 104 -4.00 7.95 -0.30
N GLY A 105 -4.78 9.01 -0.49
CA GLY A 105 -5.99 9.24 0.27
C GLY A 105 -6.99 10.09 -0.50
N THR A 106 -8.28 9.89 -0.19
CA THR A 106 -9.37 10.69 -0.74
C THR A 106 -9.74 11.81 0.24
N VAL A 107 -9.78 13.04 -0.26
CA VAL A 107 -10.12 14.25 0.49
C VAL A 107 -11.47 14.77 0.04
N THR A 108 -12.39 14.97 0.99
CA THR A 108 -13.68 15.60 0.72
C THR A 108 -13.62 17.09 1.00
N LEU A 109 -13.83 17.91 -0.03
CA LEU A 109 -14.14 19.33 0.06
C LEU A 109 -15.66 19.48 0.22
N PRO A 110 -16.15 19.92 1.39
CA PRO A 110 -17.59 20.13 1.57
C PRO A 110 -18.09 21.28 0.68
N ALA A 111 -19.40 21.28 0.38
CA ALA A 111 -20.03 22.41 -0.29
C ALA A 111 -19.88 23.70 0.55
N GLN A 112 -19.62 24.83 -0.11
CA GLN A 112 -19.34 26.12 0.54
C GLN A 112 -20.30 27.18 0.00
N PRO A 113 -21.48 27.40 0.60
CA PRO A 113 -22.52 28.29 0.06
C PRO A 113 -22.08 29.74 -0.24
N GLY A 114 -21.00 30.23 0.39
CA GLY A 114 -20.41 31.54 0.13
C GLY A 114 -19.37 31.59 -1.01
N PHE A 115 -19.18 30.49 -1.72
CA PHE A 115 -18.23 30.40 -2.82
C PHE A 115 -18.73 31.14 -4.07
N PRO A 116 -17.88 31.90 -4.80
CA PRO A 116 -16.41 31.97 -4.68
C PRO A 116 -15.88 33.11 -3.79
N ASP A 117 -16.75 33.88 -3.13
CA ASP A 117 -16.36 35.03 -2.33
C ASP A 117 -15.51 34.60 -1.13
N THR A 118 -15.91 33.50 -0.48
CA THR A 118 -15.12 32.80 0.53
C THR A 118 -14.64 31.44 0.02
N PHE A 119 -13.52 30.97 0.56
CA PHE A 119 -13.02 29.63 0.33
C PHE A 119 -12.24 29.15 1.54
N ASN A 120 -12.58 27.95 2.03
CA ASN A 120 -11.84 27.26 3.07
C ASN A 120 -11.22 25.98 2.48
N GLY A 121 -9.89 25.93 2.44
CA GLY A 121 -9.17 24.71 2.08
C GLY A 121 -9.34 23.61 3.13
N VAL A 122 -8.88 22.40 2.79
CA VAL A 122 -8.88 21.24 3.70
C VAL A 122 -7.48 21.00 4.24
N ALA A 123 -7.35 20.92 5.56
CA ALA A 123 -6.13 20.44 6.20
C ALA A 123 -6.29 18.94 6.50
N LEU A 124 -5.53 18.10 5.78
CA LEU A 124 -5.39 16.68 6.09
C LEU A 124 -4.65 16.46 7.43
N GLY A 125 -3.84 17.43 7.84
CA GLY A 125 -3.02 17.32 9.04
C GLY A 125 -1.84 16.38 8.81
N ARG A 126 -1.55 15.57 9.84
CA ARG A 126 -0.42 14.63 9.84
C ARG A 126 -0.76 13.38 9.02
N ILE A 127 0.10 13.04 8.06
CA ILE A 127 0.14 11.73 7.42
C ILE A 127 1.42 11.01 7.84
N ASN A 128 1.32 9.73 8.18
CA ASN A 128 2.49 8.90 8.44
C ASN A 128 2.87 8.18 7.13
N LEU A 129 4.12 8.34 6.72
CA LEU A 129 4.68 7.63 5.58
C LEU A 129 5.42 6.40 6.07
N HIS A 130 5.20 5.28 5.39
CA HIS A 130 5.87 4.02 5.67
C HIS A 130 7.12 3.93 4.80
N ARG A 131 8.25 3.48 5.36
CA ARG A 131 9.48 3.33 4.57
C ARG A 131 9.35 2.17 3.58
N VAL A 132 10.02 2.27 2.43
CA VAL A 132 10.12 1.16 1.46
C VAL A 132 10.72 -0.06 2.18
N PRO A 133 10.20 -1.27 1.98
CA PRO A 133 10.70 -2.47 2.65
C PRO A 133 12.15 -2.80 2.29
N VAL A 134 12.84 -3.44 3.23
CA VAL A 134 14.20 -3.96 3.06
C VAL A 134 14.26 -5.45 3.35
N THR A 135 15.16 -6.16 2.69
CA THR A 135 15.42 -7.58 2.96
C THR A 135 16.53 -7.71 4.01
N LEU A 136 16.37 -8.63 4.96
CA LEU A 136 17.43 -9.01 5.88
C LEU A 136 18.08 -10.31 5.38
N GLU A 137 19.35 -10.22 4.98
CA GLU A 137 20.18 -11.37 4.63
C GLU A 137 21.03 -11.77 5.83
N VAL A 138 20.79 -12.98 6.35
CA VAL A 138 21.40 -13.49 7.57
C VAL A 138 22.43 -14.55 7.22
N HIS A 139 23.65 -14.38 7.74
CA HIS A 139 24.74 -15.35 7.65
C HIS A 139 24.91 -16.06 8.98
N THR A 140 24.68 -17.37 9.00
CA THR A 140 24.84 -18.23 10.17
C THR A 140 26.15 -18.98 10.09
N PHE A 141 27.00 -18.83 11.11
CA PHE A 141 28.28 -19.51 11.20
C PHE A 141 28.55 -20.01 12.63
N LYS A 142 29.45 -20.97 12.78
CA LYS A 142 30.00 -21.42 14.06
C LYS A 142 31.52 -21.29 14.03
N LEU A 143 32.15 -21.33 15.20
CA LEU A 143 33.60 -21.42 15.29
C LEU A 143 34.02 -22.90 15.31
N ASP A 144 35.00 -23.26 14.49
CA ASP A 144 35.68 -24.56 14.59
C ASP A 144 36.65 -24.60 15.78
N ALA A 145 37.32 -25.74 15.98
CA ALA A 145 38.25 -25.93 17.09
C ALA A 145 39.47 -24.99 17.05
N GLN A 146 39.76 -24.38 15.89
CA GLN A 146 40.85 -23.45 15.66
C GLN A 146 40.37 -21.98 15.66
N GLY A 147 39.08 -21.73 15.90
CA GLY A 147 38.47 -20.41 15.86
C GLY A 147 38.15 -19.89 14.46
N GLY A 148 38.24 -20.74 13.43
CA GLY A 148 37.80 -20.43 12.08
C GLY A 148 36.27 -20.42 11.98
N THR A 149 35.73 -19.49 11.19
CA THR A 149 34.30 -19.42 10.92
C THR A 149 33.90 -20.47 9.89
N VAL A 150 32.95 -21.34 10.24
CA VAL A 150 32.37 -22.35 9.35
C VAL A 150 30.88 -22.06 9.17
N ALA A 151 30.43 -21.96 7.93
CA ALA A 151 29.02 -21.77 7.60
C ALA A 151 28.15 -22.89 8.19
N VAL A 152 26.97 -22.52 8.70
CA VAL A 152 25.99 -23.47 9.24
C VAL A 152 24.77 -23.45 8.36
N GLY A 153 24.64 -24.44 7.48
CA GLY A 153 23.43 -24.67 6.70
C GLY A 153 22.34 -25.42 7.47
N GLY A 154 21.08 -25.19 7.10
CA GLY A 154 19.92 -25.76 7.78
C GLY A 154 19.62 -25.12 9.15
N ALA A 155 20.18 -23.94 9.44
CA ALA A 155 19.85 -23.19 10.64
C ALA A 155 18.48 -22.53 10.48
N ASP A 156 17.66 -22.62 11.54
CA ASP A 156 16.36 -21.98 11.60
C ASP A 156 16.53 -20.53 12.03
N VAL A 157 16.18 -19.58 11.16
CA VAL A 157 16.35 -18.13 11.36
C VAL A 157 14.99 -17.47 11.47
N ASN A 158 14.73 -16.76 12.56
CA ASN A 158 13.42 -16.18 12.87
C ASN A 158 13.56 -14.76 13.44
N ILE A 159 12.58 -13.90 13.17
CA ILE A 159 12.39 -12.68 13.99
C ILE A 159 11.65 -13.07 15.27
N THR A 160 12.25 -12.83 16.43
CA THR A 160 11.71 -13.21 17.76
C THR A 160 11.19 -12.03 18.57
N GLY A 161 11.48 -10.81 18.15
CA GLY A 161 11.02 -9.61 18.81
C GLY A 161 11.12 -8.38 17.92
N VAL A 162 10.31 -7.36 18.19
CA VAL A 162 10.26 -6.13 17.40
C VAL A 162 10.15 -4.87 18.24
N TRP A 163 10.71 -3.79 17.71
CA TRP A 163 10.53 -2.43 18.19
C TRP A 163 9.94 -1.62 17.04
N ARG A 164 8.71 -1.11 17.20
CA ARG A 164 7.98 -0.46 16.11
C ARG A 164 8.55 0.92 15.82
N THR A 165 8.83 1.70 16.87
CA THR A 165 9.35 3.06 16.76
C THR A 165 10.73 3.21 17.40
N THR A 166 11.44 4.30 17.07
CA THR A 166 12.72 4.61 17.71
C THR A 166 12.57 4.92 19.20
N ALA A 167 11.39 5.33 19.66
CA ALA A 167 11.10 5.52 21.08
C ALA A 167 11.05 4.19 21.84
N ASP A 168 10.58 3.12 21.19
CA ASP A 168 10.44 1.79 21.79
C ASP A 168 11.80 1.14 22.06
N LEU A 169 12.87 1.59 21.42
CA LEU A 169 14.21 0.99 21.47
C LEU A 169 14.82 0.85 22.87
N THR A 170 14.24 1.54 23.87
CA THR A 170 14.60 1.48 25.29
C THR A 170 13.80 0.45 26.10
N GLN A 171 12.73 -0.08 25.52
CA GLN A 171 11.84 -1.07 26.12
C GLN A 171 12.25 -2.50 25.71
N PRO A 172 11.77 -3.55 26.41
CA PRO A 172 11.88 -4.93 25.93
C PRO A 172 11.23 -5.09 24.54
N ALA A 173 11.74 -6.03 23.75
CA ALA A 173 11.16 -6.33 22.44
C ALA A 173 9.71 -6.80 22.60
N ALA A 174 8.81 -6.27 21.78
CA ALA A 174 7.45 -6.80 21.69
C ALA A 174 7.46 -8.13 20.91
N PRO A 175 6.52 -9.07 21.18
CA PRO A 175 6.38 -10.28 20.37
C PRO A 175 6.20 -9.95 18.88
N PRO A 176 6.72 -10.79 17.96
CA PRO A 176 6.74 -10.53 16.52
C PRO A 176 5.39 -10.89 15.90
N GLN A 177 4.34 -10.14 16.26
CA GLN A 177 2.99 -10.33 15.74
C GLN A 177 2.86 -9.67 14.35
N LEU A 178 3.64 -10.19 13.41
CA LEU A 178 3.80 -9.69 12.06
C LEU A 178 3.51 -10.79 11.04
N LEU A 179 2.81 -10.43 9.98
CA LEU A 179 2.72 -11.23 8.77
C LEU A 179 3.42 -10.50 7.63
N ALA A 180 4.21 -11.24 6.85
CA ALA A 180 4.79 -10.76 5.60
C ALA A 180 3.83 -11.04 4.44
N MET A 181 3.53 -10.01 3.65
CA MET A 181 2.74 -10.05 2.42
C MET A 181 3.68 -9.67 1.27
N PRO A 182 4.34 -10.62 0.58
CA PRO A 182 5.46 -10.31 -0.33
C PRO A 182 5.13 -9.29 -1.42
N LEU A 183 3.89 -9.30 -1.92
CA LEU A 183 3.40 -8.39 -2.95
C LEU A 183 2.68 -7.14 -2.39
N GLY A 184 2.58 -7.03 -1.06
CA GLY A 184 1.88 -5.98 -0.34
C GLY A 184 0.35 -5.97 -0.52
N ALA A 185 -0.34 -5.17 0.29
CA ALA A 185 -1.78 -4.94 0.16
C ALA A 185 -2.11 -4.09 -1.08
N THR A 186 -3.19 -4.40 -1.79
CA THR A 186 -3.66 -3.67 -2.99
C THR A 186 -4.57 -2.50 -2.66
N GLN A 187 -5.12 -2.48 -1.45
CA GLN A 187 -5.97 -1.43 -0.93
C GLN A 187 -5.56 -1.11 0.51
N ALA A 188 -5.98 0.05 1.01
CA ALA A 188 -5.77 0.38 2.41
C ALA A 188 -6.71 -0.43 3.30
N TRP A 189 -6.21 -0.94 4.42
CA TRP A 189 -7.02 -1.63 5.43
C TRP A 189 -7.16 -0.76 6.67
N PRO A 190 -8.40 -0.48 7.12
CA PRO A 190 -8.64 0.14 8.41
C PRO A 190 -8.05 -0.67 9.57
N LEU A 191 -7.83 0.01 10.70
CA LEU A 191 -7.53 -0.64 11.97
C LEU A 191 -8.64 -1.65 12.32
N GLY A 192 -8.27 -2.84 12.78
CA GLY A 192 -9.22 -3.88 13.16
C GLY A 192 -9.76 -4.68 11.98
N THR A 193 -9.18 -4.56 10.79
CA THR A 193 -9.52 -5.40 9.64
C THR A 193 -9.28 -6.87 10.00
N GLY A 194 -10.25 -7.72 9.70
CA GLY A 194 -10.18 -9.15 9.97
C GLY A 194 -9.24 -9.84 9.00
N ILE A 195 -8.35 -10.68 9.53
CA ILE A 195 -7.47 -11.54 8.76
C ILE A 195 -7.79 -12.99 9.13
N ASP A 196 -8.13 -13.81 8.14
CA ASP A 196 -8.36 -15.24 8.30
C ASP A 196 -7.47 -16.06 7.36
N SER A 197 -7.05 -17.23 7.85
CA SER A 197 -6.38 -18.25 7.07
C SER A 197 -7.37 -18.89 6.11
N VAL A 198 -6.98 -19.02 4.84
CA VAL A 198 -7.87 -19.59 3.81
C VAL A 198 -7.15 -20.64 2.98
N SER A 199 -7.92 -21.63 2.54
CA SER A 199 -7.49 -22.59 1.52
C SER A 199 -8.35 -22.38 0.28
N LEU A 200 -7.70 -21.97 -0.81
CA LEU A 200 -8.36 -21.75 -2.10
C LEU A 200 -8.22 -23.00 -2.95
N VAL A 201 -9.34 -23.53 -3.43
CA VAL A 201 -9.35 -24.76 -4.23
C VAL A 201 -9.58 -24.40 -5.70
N PRO A 202 -8.62 -24.65 -6.61
CA PRO A 202 -8.83 -24.47 -8.03
C PRO A 202 -9.97 -25.34 -8.55
N VAL A 203 -10.90 -24.73 -9.28
CA VAL A 203 -12.00 -25.45 -9.91
C VAL A 203 -11.45 -26.21 -11.13
N ALA A 204 -11.84 -27.48 -11.24
CA ALA A 204 -11.50 -28.29 -12.41
C ALA A 204 -12.33 -27.80 -13.62
N GLU A 205 -11.69 -27.06 -14.52
CA GLU A 205 -12.28 -26.54 -15.75
C GLU A 205 -11.25 -26.58 -16.90
N PRO A 206 -11.67 -26.51 -18.18
CA PRO A 206 -10.76 -26.37 -19.30
C PRO A 206 -9.82 -25.17 -19.12
N PRO A 207 -8.57 -25.23 -19.62
CA PRO A 207 -7.59 -24.18 -19.39
C PRO A 207 -8.05 -22.86 -20.00
N ARG A 208 -7.98 -21.81 -19.19
CA ARG A 208 -8.16 -20.42 -19.61
C ARG A 208 -6.81 -19.72 -19.48
N LEU A 209 -6.43 -18.96 -20.50
CA LEU A 209 -5.16 -18.27 -20.56
C LEU A 209 -5.38 -16.76 -20.65
N LEU A 210 -4.45 -15.95 -20.14
CA LEU A 210 -4.42 -14.53 -20.45
C LEU A 210 -4.18 -14.32 -21.95
N ALA A 211 -5.03 -13.53 -22.60
CA ALA A 211 -4.91 -13.21 -24.02
C ALA A 211 -3.83 -12.16 -24.29
N ALA A 212 -3.53 -11.31 -23.31
CA ALA A 212 -2.49 -10.29 -23.35
C ALA A 212 -1.80 -10.19 -21.99
N SER A 213 -0.57 -9.68 -21.98
CA SER A 213 0.14 -9.38 -20.74
C SER A 213 -0.60 -8.27 -19.97
N THR A 214 -0.50 -8.31 -18.65
CA THR A 214 -1.05 -7.29 -17.75
C THR A 214 0.08 -6.49 -17.12
N ALA A 215 -0.22 -5.25 -16.75
CA ALA A 215 0.65 -4.41 -15.93
C ALA A 215 0.11 -4.32 -14.49
N PRO A 216 0.99 -4.01 -13.51
CA PRO A 216 0.53 -3.60 -12.18
C PRO A 216 -0.44 -2.43 -12.29
N GLY A 217 -1.57 -2.49 -11.57
CA GLY A 217 -2.62 -1.49 -11.61
C GLY A 217 -3.77 -1.79 -12.59
N ASP A 218 -3.58 -2.72 -13.53
CA ASP A 218 -4.66 -3.09 -14.47
C ASP A 218 -5.86 -3.65 -13.71
N ARG A 219 -7.05 -3.15 -14.04
CA ARG A 219 -8.34 -3.69 -13.54
C ARG A 219 -9.12 -4.44 -14.60
N THR A 220 -8.57 -4.53 -15.80
CA THR A 220 -9.23 -5.14 -16.93
C THR A 220 -8.28 -6.13 -17.57
N ILE A 221 -8.68 -7.39 -17.65
CA ILE A 221 -7.86 -8.46 -18.24
C ILE A 221 -8.66 -9.17 -19.33
N SER A 222 -7.99 -9.63 -20.38
CA SER A 222 -8.62 -10.44 -21.43
C SER A 222 -8.19 -11.88 -21.28
N VAL A 223 -9.14 -12.80 -21.37
CA VAL A 223 -8.90 -14.24 -21.22
C VAL A 223 -9.39 -14.99 -22.46
N SER A 224 -8.75 -16.12 -22.76
CA SER A 224 -9.00 -16.90 -23.98
C SER A 224 -10.38 -17.54 -24.05
N ARG A 225 -11.06 -17.72 -22.91
CA ARG A 225 -12.41 -18.30 -22.81
C ARG A 225 -13.16 -17.82 -21.58
N ALA A 226 -14.46 -17.63 -21.68
CA ALA A 226 -15.31 -17.29 -20.54
C ALA A 226 -15.50 -18.47 -19.58
N GLY A 227 -15.83 -19.64 -20.09
CA GLY A 227 -16.22 -20.79 -19.28
C GLY A 227 -17.46 -20.49 -18.45
N ALA A 228 -17.46 -20.92 -17.20
CA ALA A 228 -18.53 -20.70 -16.23
C ALA A 228 -18.29 -19.48 -15.31
N LEU A 229 -17.45 -18.53 -15.72
CA LEU A 229 -17.18 -17.33 -14.91
C LEU A 229 -18.42 -16.45 -14.80
N ALA A 230 -18.64 -15.93 -13.59
CA ALA A 230 -19.68 -14.96 -13.28
C ALA A 230 -19.12 -13.82 -12.40
N PRO A 231 -19.79 -12.65 -12.35
CA PRO A 231 -19.50 -11.64 -11.34
C PRO A 231 -19.52 -12.24 -9.93
N GLY A 232 -18.52 -11.92 -9.12
CA GLY A 232 -18.31 -12.46 -7.78
C GLY A 232 -17.40 -13.68 -7.72
N ASP A 233 -17.10 -14.34 -8.85
CA ASP A 233 -16.13 -15.44 -8.86
C ASP A 233 -14.72 -14.94 -8.53
N LEU A 234 -13.96 -15.75 -7.79
CA LEU A 234 -12.55 -15.51 -7.53
C LEU A 234 -11.71 -16.21 -8.61
N VAL A 235 -10.79 -15.49 -9.23
CA VAL A 235 -9.84 -16.04 -10.20
C VAL A 235 -8.41 -15.98 -9.67
N GLY A 236 -7.70 -17.08 -9.86
CA GLY A 236 -6.27 -17.21 -9.64
C GLY A 236 -5.48 -17.05 -10.94
N LEU A 237 -4.43 -16.25 -10.90
CA LEU A 237 -3.46 -16.00 -11.97
C LEU A 237 -2.14 -16.68 -11.59
N ASP A 238 -1.49 -17.35 -12.55
CA ASP A 238 -0.14 -17.91 -12.38
C ASP A 238 0.04 -18.82 -11.16
N LEU A 239 -0.98 -19.64 -10.86
CA LEU A 239 -1.06 -20.46 -9.64
C LEU A 239 0.07 -21.49 -9.45
N ALA A 240 0.90 -21.71 -10.47
CA ALA A 240 2.05 -22.62 -10.40
C ALA A 240 3.31 -21.95 -9.82
N ASP A 241 3.35 -20.62 -9.76
CA ASP A 241 4.48 -19.83 -9.28
C ASP A 241 4.05 -19.00 -8.05
N PRO A 242 4.44 -19.42 -6.83
CA PRO A 242 4.08 -18.70 -5.60
C PRO A 242 4.55 -17.23 -5.56
N ASP A 243 5.65 -16.90 -6.23
CA ASP A 243 6.16 -15.52 -6.25
C ASP A 243 5.38 -14.64 -7.23
N ARG A 244 4.60 -15.27 -8.11
CA ARG A 244 3.81 -14.60 -9.15
C ARG A 244 2.31 -14.81 -9.03
N ARG A 245 1.83 -15.62 -8.09
CA ARG A 245 0.40 -15.92 -8.02
C ARG A 245 -0.41 -14.71 -7.57
N GLY A 246 -1.57 -14.52 -8.20
CA GLY A 246 -2.50 -13.43 -7.90
C GLY A 246 -3.93 -13.93 -7.77
N TYR A 247 -4.71 -13.33 -6.88
CA TYR A 247 -6.12 -13.69 -6.67
C TYR A 247 -6.98 -12.43 -6.76
N LEU A 248 -7.97 -12.43 -7.64
CA LEU A 248 -8.76 -11.25 -7.97
C LEU A 248 -10.23 -11.64 -8.14
N THR A 249 -11.13 -10.86 -7.56
CA THR A 249 -12.57 -11.06 -7.71
C THR A 249 -13.03 -10.45 -9.04
N VAL A 250 -13.82 -11.21 -9.80
CA VAL A 250 -14.43 -10.73 -11.04
C VAL A 250 -15.59 -9.80 -10.69
N GLN A 251 -15.49 -8.52 -11.08
CA GLN A 251 -16.55 -7.54 -10.90
C GLN A 251 -17.60 -7.64 -12.02
N SER A 252 -17.15 -7.77 -13.27
CA SER A 252 -18.02 -7.91 -14.42
C SER A 252 -17.30 -8.58 -15.58
N LEU A 253 -18.07 -9.02 -16.57
CA LEU A 253 -17.56 -9.60 -17.81
C LEU A 253 -18.21 -8.88 -19.00
N SER A 254 -17.47 -8.68 -20.09
CA SER A 254 -18.07 -8.27 -21.37
C SER A 254 -19.05 -9.34 -21.87
N ALA A 255 -20.09 -8.95 -22.59
CA ALA A 255 -21.02 -9.91 -23.19
C ALA A 255 -20.29 -10.91 -24.08
N THR A 256 -20.58 -12.21 -23.92
CA THR A 256 -19.98 -13.30 -24.70
C THR A 256 -21.02 -13.96 -25.59
N GLY A 257 -20.60 -14.47 -26.74
CA GLY A 257 -21.45 -15.27 -27.62
C GLY A 257 -21.67 -16.70 -27.10
N ASP A 258 -20.66 -17.26 -26.42
CA ASP A 258 -20.66 -18.61 -25.82
C ASP A 258 -19.57 -18.74 -24.72
N GLN A 259 -19.44 -19.93 -24.13
CA GLN A 259 -18.46 -20.23 -23.05
C GLN A 259 -17.02 -20.47 -23.55
N ASP A 260 -16.81 -20.70 -24.84
CA ASP A 260 -15.50 -20.95 -25.43
C ASP A 260 -14.87 -19.65 -26.00
N SER A 261 -15.70 -18.61 -26.17
CA SER A 261 -15.31 -17.30 -26.68
C SER A 261 -14.40 -16.54 -25.71
N PRO A 262 -13.40 -15.80 -26.22
CA PRO A 262 -12.63 -14.84 -25.43
C PRO A 262 -13.55 -13.82 -24.74
N VAL A 263 -13.14 -13.40 -23.54
CA VAL A 263 -13.91 -12.43 -22.75
C VAL A 263 -12.98 -11.44 -22.06
N GLN A 264 -13.45 -10.21 -21.89
CA GLN A 264 -12.81 -9.22 -21.06
C GLN A 264 -13.43 -9.25 -19.66
N LEU A 265 -12.59 -9.39 -18.64
CA LEU A 265 -12.98 -9.36 -17.22
C LEU A 265 -12.64 -7.98 -16.66
N THR A 266 -13.59 -7.35 -15.97
CA THR A 266 -13.32 -6.25 -15.05
C THR A 266 -13.15 -6.82 -13.65
N LEU A 267 -12.09 -6.42 -12.95
CA LEU A 267 -11.68 -6.94 -11.66
C LEU A 267 -12.04 -5.95 -10.55
N ALA A 268 -12.43 -6.45 -9.38
CA ALA A 268 -12.77 -5.62 -8.23
C ALA A 268 -11.56 -4.88 -7.64
N GLY A 269 -10.36 -5.45 -7.80
CA GLY A 269 -9.07 -4.87 -7.40
C GLY A 269 -8.07 -4.85 -8.57
N PRO A 270 -7.00 -4.04 -8.46
CA PRO A 270 -5.95 -4.01 -9.47
C PRO A 270 -5.08 -5.26 -9.42
N VAL A 271 -4.53 -5.65 -10.57
CA VAL A 271 -3.43 -6.62 -10.67
C VAL A 271 -2.20 -6.09 -9.92
N ARG A 272 -1.59 -6.91 -9.06
CA ARG A 272 -0.41 -6.53 -8.24
C ARG A 272 0.89 -6.46 -9.04
N ILE A 273 1.10 -7.44 -9.91
CA ILE A 273 2.35 -7.64 -10.66
C ILE A 273 2.06 -7.94 -12.11
N ALA A 274 3.04 -7.72 -12.99
CA ALA A 274 2.87 -8.04 -14.39
C ALA A 274 2.74 -9.55 -14.61
N HIS A 275 1.70 -9.96 -15.32
CA HIS A 275 1.55 -11.34 -15.81
C HIS A 275 1.76 -11.36 -17.32
N ALA A 276 2.43 -12.39 -17.81
CA ALA A 276 2.66 -12.55 -19.25
C ALA A 276 1.39 -13.03 -19.95
N ALA A 277 1.23 -12.70 -21.23
CA ALA A 277 0.26 -13.38 -22.08
C ALA A 277 0.50 -14.91 -22.05
N GLY A 278 -0.57 -15.68 -22.09
CA GLY A 278 -0.52 -17.14 -22.07
C GLY A 278 -0.41 -17.78 -20.68
N VAL A 279 -0.27 -17.02 -19.59
CA VAL A 279 -0.32 -17.63 -18.24
C VAL A 279 -1.73 -18.15 -17.92
N GLY A 280 -1.79 -19.18 -17.08
CA GLY A 280 -3.04 -19.78 -16.66
C GLY A 280 -3.88 -18.85 -15.78
N VAL A 281 -5.17 -18.78 -16.08
CA VAL A 281 -6.21 -18.17 -15.25
C VAL A 281 -7.19 -19.27 -14.85
N ARG A 282 -7.44 -19.47 -13.57
CA ARG A 282 -8.39 -20.48 -13.10
C ARG A 282 -9.35 -19.89 -12.11
N ARG A 283 -10.62 -20.28 -12.19
CA ARG A 283 -11.54 -20.02 -11.11
C ARG A 283 -11.09 -20.80 -9.87
N VAL A 284 -11.15 -20.17 -8.71
CA VAL A 284 -10.87 -20.78 -7.41
C VAL A 284 -12.08 -20.63 -6.51
N THR A 285 -12.32 -21.61 -5.65
CA THR A 285 -13.37 -21.55 -4.65
C THR A 285 -12.78 -21.15 -3.31
N ALA A 286 -13.31 -20.07 -2.73
CA ALA A 286 -13.01 -19.67 -1.36
C ALA A 286 -13.95 -20.39 -0.38
N PRO A 287 -13.49 -20.67 0.85
CA PRO A 287 -14.37 -21.21 1.89
C PRO A 287 -15.47 -20.19 2.23
N ALA A 288 -16.56 -20.68 2.83
CA ALA A 288 -17.59 -19.79 3.37
C ALA A 288 -16.97 -18.84 4.42
N PRO A 289 -17.40 -17.57 4.49
CA PRO A 289 -16.86 -16.63 5.46
C PRO A 289 -16.94 -17.17 6.88
N ALA A 290 -15.79 -17.22 7.56
CA ALA A 290 -15.67 -17.55 8.97
C ALA A 290 -15.31 -16.29 9.78
N PRO A 291 -15.44 -16.30 11.13
CA PRO A 291 -14.84 -15.28 11.97
C PRO A 291 -13.35 -15.14 11.70
N ALA A 292 -12.83 -13.91 11.78
CA ALA A 292 -11.42 -13.66 11.56
C ALA A 292 -10.55 -14.36 12.62
N ASP A 293 -9.44 -14.96 12.18
CA ASP A 293 -8.44 -15.59 13.05
C ASP A 293 -7.70 -14.54 13.90
N THR A 294 -7.52 -13.36 13.34
CA THR A 294 -6.95 -12.20 14.01
C THR A 294 -7.47 -10.90 13.39
N THR A 295 -7.05 -9.76 13.95
CA THR A 295 -7.33 -8.45 13.37
C THR A 295 -6.04 -7.64 13.26
N THR A 296 -6.00 -6.68 12.34
CA THR A 296 -4.89 -5.75 12.24
C THR A 296 -4.82 -4.85 13.48
N THR A 297 -3.64 -4.69 14.07
CA THR A 297 -3.44 -3.76 15.21
C THR A 297 -3.12 -2.34 14.77
N ASP A 298 -2.89 -2.17 13.47
CA ASP A 298 -2.52 -0.90 12.84
C ASP A 298 -3.20 -0.84 11.47
N PRO A 299 -3.47 0.36 10.94
CA PRO A 299 -3.86 0.51 9.54
C PRO A 299 -2.77 -0.05 8.61
N VAL A 300 -3.20 -0.60 7.48
CA VAL A 300 -2.31 -1.09 6.41
C VAL A 300 -2.48 -0.18 5.20
N SER A 301 -1.37 0.32 4.68
CA SER A 301 -1.33 1.14 3.47
C SER A 301 -1.18 0.26 2.23
N VAL A 302 -1.60 0.79 1.07
CA VAL A 302 -1.33 0.14 -0.22
C VAL A 302 0.17 -0.09 -0.37
N GLY A 303 0.55 -1.31 -0.73
CA GLY A 303 1.93 -1.73 -0.93
C GLY A 303 2.67 -2.15 0.34
N ASP A 304 2.05 -2.07 1.52
CA ASP A 304 2.69 -2.55 2.77
C ASP A 304 2.92 -4.07 2.71
N PRO A 305 4.19 -4.53 2.81
CA PRO A 305 4.46 -5.97 2.92
C PRO A 305 4.51 -6.46 4.37
N THR A 306 4.47 -5.57 5.36
CA THR A 306 4.45 -5.94 6.78
C THR A 306 3.12 -5.55 7.38
N VAL A 307 2.36 -6.54 7.85
CA VAL A 307 1.07 -6.34 8.51
C VAL A 307 1.20 -6.70 9.98
N PHE A 308 0.86 -5.76 10.86
CA PHE A 308 0.78 -6.00 12.30
C PHE A 308 -0.58 -6.60 12.65
N VAL A 309 -0.56 -7.73 13.36
CA VAL A 309 -1.76 -8.49 13.74
C VAL A 309 -1.81 -8.75 15.24
N GLY A 310 -2.98 -9.12 15.77
CA GLY A 310 -3.13 -9.45 17.19
C GLY A 310 -2.50 -10.79 17.60
N THR A 311 -2.32 -11.71 16.65
CA THR A 311 -1.66 -13.01 16.86
C THR A 311 -1.23 -13.62 15.52
N THR A 312 -0.14 -14.40 15.52
CA THR A 312 0.37 -15.13 14.34
C THR A 312 0.15 -16.64 14.41
N ALA A 313 -0.34 -17.17 15.54
CA ALA A 313 -0.45 -18.60 15.77
C ALA A 313 -1.24 -19.38 14.68
N PRO A 314 -2.36 -18.86 14.14
CA PRO A 314 -3.13 -19.55 13.09
C PRO A 314 -2.39 -19.69 11.75
N PHE A 315 -1.35 -18.87 11.51
CA PHE A 315 -0.67 -18.76 10.23
C PHE A 315 0.64 -19.55 10.16
N ALA A 316 0.95 -20.36 11.18
CA ALA A 316 2.21 -21.12 11.24
C ALA A 316 2.39 -22.14 10.10
N SER A 317 1.29 -22.58 9.48
CA SER A 317 1.28 -23.57 8.39
C SER A 317 0.44 -23.13 7.19
N VAL A 318 0.10 -21.84 7.11
CA VAL A 318 -0.81 -21.31 6.08
C VAL A 318 -0.08 -20.27 5.25
N GLU A 319 -0.18 -20.42 3.93
CA GLU A 319 0.45 -19.52 2.97
C GLU A 319 -0.51 -18.47 2.41
N LEU A 320 -1.83 -18.59 2.67
CA LEU A 320 -2.86 -17.72 2.12
C LEU A 320 -3.73 -17.14 3.21
N VAL A 321 -3.94 -15.83 3.15
CA VAL A 321 -4.89 -15.12 4.00
C VAL A 321 -5.93 -14.40 3.17
N ARG A 322 -7.08 -14.19 3.80
CA ARG A 322 -8.08 -13.24 3.36
C ARG A 322 -8.13 -12.08 4.33
N ALA A 323 -8.01 -10.85 3.82
CA ALA A 323 -8.34 -9.64 4.55
C ALA A 323 -9.78 -9.24 4.20
N ALA A 324 -10.62 -9.11 5.23
CA ALA A 324 -12.04 -8.77 5.08
C ALA A 324 -12.51 -7.87 6.24
N GLY A 325 -13.51 -7.03 5.98
CA GLY A 325 -14.05 -6.13 7.00
C GLY A 325 -14.85 -4.96 6.44
N ALA A 326 -15.31 -4.10 7.35
CA ALA A 326 -16.06 -2.92 6.97
C ALA A 326 -15.18 -1.96 6.15
N GLY A 327 -15.68 -1.54 4.98
CA GLY A 327 -15.03 -0.53 4.15
C GLY A 327 -13.92 -1.05 3.22
N ILE A 328 -13.71 -2.36 3.13
CA ILE A 328 -12.78 -2.97 2.16
C ILE A 328 -13.47 -4.06 1.34
N THR A 329 -12.94 -4.33 0.16
CA THR A 329 -13.29 -5.54 -0.60
C THR A 329 -12.43 -6.70 -0.10
N ASP A 330 -12.99 -7.91 0.00
CA ASP A 330 -12.21 -9.10 0.35
C ASP A 330 -10.95 -9.22 -0.52
N GLU A 331 -9.81 -9.36 0.14
CA GLU A 331 -8.51 -9.42 -0.51
C GLU A 331 -7.76 -10.69 -0.13
N TYR A 332 -7.27 -11.41 -1.14
CA TYR A 332 -6.58 -12.68 -0.97
C TYR A 332 -5.09 -12.52 -1.29
N LEU A 333 -4.26 -12.85 -0.31
CA LEU A 333 -2.83 -12.57 -0.31
C LEU A 333 -2.03 -13.75 0.20
N ASP A 334 -0.82 -13.85 -0.33
CA ASP A 334 0.18 -14.74 0.24
C ASP A 334 0.72 -14.16 1.54
N SER A 335 0.80 -15.01 2.56
CA SER A 335 1.29 -14.66 3.87
C SER A 335 2.44 -15.57 4.28
N HIS A 336 3.46 -14.98 4.87
CA HIS A 336 4.56 -15.71 5.49
C HIS A 336 4.83 -15.19 6.90
N LEU A 337 5.30 -16.07 7.77
CA LEU A 337 5.98 -15.64 8.99
C LEU A 337 7.39 -15.14 8.63
N TYR A 338 7.94 -14.25 9.46
CA TYR A 338 9.33 -13.80 9.33
C TYR A 338 10.32 -14.87 9.79
N ARG A 339 10.44 -15.92 8.98
CA ARG A 339 11.23 -17.13 9.20
C ARG A 339 11.88 -17.58 7.90
N ALA A 340 13.09 -18.12 8.00
CA ALA A 340 13.80 -18.74 6.89
C ALA A 340 14.73 -19.86 7.39
N THR A 341 15.13 -20.75 6.50
CA THR A 341 16.18 -21.75 6.78
C THR A 341 17.43 -21.39 6.01
N SER A 342 18.59 -21.44 6.67
CA SER A 342 19.86 -21.16 5.98
C SER A 342 20.20 -22.23 4.94
N THR A 343 20.73 -21.80 3.80
CA THR A 343 21.24 -22.65 2.73
C THR A 343 22.53 -23.35 3.16
N ALA A 344 23.07 -24.25 2.33
CA ALA A 344 24.33 -24.94 2.61
C ALA A 344 25.51 -23.98 2.88
N ASP A 345 25.50 -22.78 2.30
CA ASP A 345 26.51 -21.73 2.50
C ASP A 345 26.26 -20.89 3.76
N GLY A 346 25.26 -21.25 4.57
CA GLY A 346 24.90 -20.55 5.80
C GLY A 346 24.17 -19.23 5.56
N THR A 347 23.57 -19.02 4.37
CA THR A 347 22.81 -17.80 4.06
C THR A 347 21.32 -18.04 4.20
N ALA A 348 20.59 -17.12 4.83
CA ALA A 348 19.13 -17.12 4.89
C ALA A 348 18.61 -15.74 4.49
N ARG A 349 17.48 -15.67 3.79
CA ARG A 349 16.79 -14.42 3.48
C ARG A 349 15.43 -14.41 4.13
N LEU A 350 15.20 -13.45 5.02
CA LEU A 350 13.89 -13.21 5.61
C LEU A 350 13.00 -12.46 4.60
N PRO A 351 11.66 -12.59 4.69
CA PRO A 351 10.74 -11.77 3.90
C PRO A 351 11.07 -10.27 4.04
N PRO A 352 10.78 -9.44 3.02
CA PRO A 352 11.00 -8.00 3.09
C PRO A 352 10.24 -7.39 4.27
N ILE A 353 10.94 -6.63 5.10
CA ILE A 353 10.39 -6.01 6.31
C ILE A 353 10.29 -4.50 6.16
N SER A 354 9.23 -3.94 6.73
CA SER A 354 8.98 -2.51 6.83
C SER A 354 8.35 -2.18 8.18
N ARG A 355 8.19 -0.89 8.46
CA ARG A 355 7.42 -0.38 9.61
C ARG A 355 7.94 -0.74 11.00
N VAL A 356 9.18 -1.21 11.09
CA VAL A 356 9.86 -1.50 12.37
C VAL A 356 11.16 -0.72 12.48
N ALA A 357 11.41 -0.14 13.65
CA ALA A 357 12.66 0.55 13.95
C ALA A 357 13.80 -0.42 14.25
N ALA A 358 13.52 -1.55 14.89
CA ALA A 358 14.47 -2.63 15.10
C ALA A 358 13.77 -3.98 15.21
N VAL A 359 14.53 -5.04 14.99
CA VAL A 359 14.11 -6.42 15.18
C VAL A 359 15.14 -7.20 15.96
N GLU A 360 14.67 -8.20 16.70
CA GLU A 360 15.50 -9.23 17.29
C GLU A 360 15.44 -10.46 16.38
N ILE A 361 16.60 -10.93 15.92
CA ILE A 361 16.74 -12.09 15.07
C ILE A 361 17.41 -13.19 15.89
N SER A 362 16.79 -14.36 15.89
CA SER A 362 17.33 -15.58 16.49
C SER A 362 17.65 -16.60 15.40
N ALA A 363 18.73 -17.36 15.59
CA ALA A 363 19.06 -18.51 14.77
C ALA A 363 19.42 -19.72 15.64
N GLY A 364 19.03 -20.92 15.20
CA GLY A 364 19.33 -22.17 15.90
C GLY A 364 19.63 -23.36 14.98
N HIS A 365 20.61 -24.19 15.34
CA HIS A 365 20.91 -25.44 14.63
C HIS A 365 21.64 -26.43 15.55
N GLY A 366 21.14 -27.66 15.67
CA GLY A 366 21.83 -28.74 16.40
C GLY A 366 22.14 -28.40 17.87
N GLY A 367 21.28 -27.63 18.53
CA GLY A 367 21.45 -27.18 19.92
C GLY A 367 22.25 -25.88 20.08
N LEU A 368 22.94 -25.41 19.04
CA LEU A 368 23.61 -24.11 19.03
C LEU A 368 22.60 -23.01 18.74
N THR A 369 22.76 -21.85 19.39
CA THR A 369 21.87 -20.69 19.18
C THR A 369 22.63 -19.37 19.12
N ALA A 370 22.02 -18.37 18.51
CA ALA A 370 22.46 -16.98 18.59
C ALA A 370 21.27 -16.04 18.46
N THR A 371 21.36 -14.88 19.10
CA THR A 371 20.36 -13.81 18.97
C THR A 371 21.09 -12.48 18.79
N VAL A 372 20.56 -11.62 17.92
CA VAL A 372 21.08 -10.26 17.70
C VAL A 372 19.95 -9.28 17.47
N ARG A 373 20.11 -8.05 17.97
CA ARG A 373 19.25 -6.93 17.64
C ARG A 373 19.80 -6.21 16.42
N VAL A 374 18.92 -5.94 15.45
CA VAL A 374 19.24 -5.26 14.18
C VAL A 374 18.33 -4.06 14.02
N THR A 375 18.90 -2.92 13.70
CA THR A 375 18.17 -1.73 13.22
C THR A 375 18.26 -1.73 11.70
N PRO A 376 17.20 -2.04 10.95
CA PRO A 376 17.27 -2.04 9.49
C PRO A 376 17.65 -0.66 8.95
N ASP A 377 18.66 -0.61 8.08
CA ASP A 377 18.95 0.55 7.26
C ASP A 377 18.03 0.55 6.03
N TYR A 378 16.99 1.39 6.12
CA TYR A 378 16.00 1.58 5.06
C TYR A 378 16.52 2.35 3.83
N GLN A 379 17.78 2.80 3.85
CA GLN A 379 18.43 3.35 2.66
C GLN A 379 19.07 2.25 1.80
N THR A 380 19.25 1.06 2.37
CA THR A 380 19.90 -0.08 1.70
C THR A 380 18.88 -1.21 1.50
N PRO A 381 18.57 -1.63 0.25
CA PRO A 381 17.56 -2.65 -0.01
C PRO A 381 17.82 -4.01 0.66
N VAL A 382 19.10 -4.34 0.91
CA VAL A 382 19.53 -5.57 1.57
C VAL A 382 20.43 -5.22 2.75
N ASN A 383 20.03 -5.64 3.94
CA ASN A 383 20.79 -5.50 5.18
C ASN A 383 21.43 -6.83 5.55
N THR A 384 22.75 -6.87 5.69
CA THR A 384 23.49 -8.10 6.01
C THR A 384 23.69 -8.23 7.52
N VAL A 385 23.38 -9.41 8.08
CA VAL A 385 23.46 -9.70 9.51
C VAL A 385 24.28 -10.97 9.73
N GLY A 386 25.29 -10.92 10.60
CA GLY A 386 26.08 -12.10 10.99
C GLY A 386 25.65 -12.67 12.33
N LEU A 387 25.46 -13.99 12.41
CA LEU A 387 25.12 -14.72 13.63
C LEU A 387 26.13 -15.86 13.86
N THR A 388 26.90 -15.74 14.95
CA THR A 388 27.79 -16.82 15.44
C THR A 388 27.03 -17.73 16.41
N LEU A 389 26.65 -18.93 15.97
CA LEU A 389 25.97 -19.92 16.81
C LEU A 389 26.94 -20.51 17.83
N ARG A 390 26.52 -20.58 19.10
CA ARG A 390 27.31 -21.09 20.22
C ARG A 390 26.51 -22.04 21.11
#